data_AF-A0A963ZFH3-F1
#
_entry.id   AF-A0A963ZFH3-F1
#
_cell.length_a   1.000
_cell.length_b   1.000
_cell.length_c   1.000
_cell.angle_alpha   90.00
_cell.angle_beta   90.00
_cell.angle_gamma   90.00
#
_symmetry.space_group_name_H-M   'P 1'
#
loop_
_entity.id
_entity.type
_entity.pdbx_description
1 polymer ?
#
loop_
_entity_poly.entity_id
_entity_poly.type
_entity_poly.pdbx_seq_one_letter_code
_entity_poly.pdbx_strand_id
1 'polypeptide(L)'
;MKNVLYFTSIIILISLLSIRCNSEETDTNISQNNKSDMDMVVDTTDVITTDYSENPTISGVVEGPDQDLWIEDLGGLDKESIKNFNAIDLVPYVFQYDDSSNLYTSMKVIARDNFSVRYGELGEYTGTINLYYDAYKTKLASSFNVIDGLADGNCTLYDTDGSVIVERVFNKGKWLYSGKEPYSADWTFDQSTSSLIINDLKNGSREGGLIEIMPSHQDNGYTWMNEIIEKESFNNTFIINGEAFTGTLKGFDHPTDYDIQQFELNFKDGFLHGDIKIFNWWGDLELHETFENGVFIEEIYKMDESMMDGVAKPIIYLYPEKETKILVNLNFEGHLTHTYPKYEHGWKVTASPDGTLIDENGKEFYALYWEGKETSLLTIPNGTVLKGSETINFLEEELPKMGLNARETNEFIIFWMPYLENNTYNLIHFASDAYTDIAALNITPQPETMIRVMMIFQPLENEIKIQKQNLSELYKVRKGFTVVEWGGRKIAPIFN
;
A
#
# COMPACT_ATOMS: atom_id res chain seq x y z
N MET A 1 63.02 -27.07 17.56
CA MET A 1 63.17 -26.88 19.02
C MET A 1 61.78 -26.48 19.50
N LYS A 2 61.01 -27.34 20.19
CA LYS A 2 61.18 -27.79 21.60
C LYS A 2 61.34 -26.57 22.52
N ASN A 3 60.68 -26.41 23.66
CA ASN A 3 59.78 -27.24 24.45
C ASN A 3 59.26 -26.30 25.57
N VAL A 4 58.01 -26.39 26.03
CA VAL A 4 57.58 -27.13 27.25
C VAL A 4 58.28 -26.62 28.54
N LEU A 5 57.53 -26.12 29.55
CA LEU A 5 57.20 -26.85 30.79
C LEU A 5 56.57 -26.00 31.93
N TYR A 6 55.36 -26.42 32.38
CA TYR A 6 54.85 -26.68 33.75
C TYR A 6 54.83 -25.55 34.83
N PHE A 7 54.08 -25.58 35.96
CA PHE A 7 53.38 -26.57 36.82
C PHE A 7 52.07 -25.87 37.34
N THR A 8 50.86 -26.46 37.32
CA THR A 8 50.13 -27.22 38.39
C THR A 8 50.01 -26.49 39.76
N SER A 9 49.00 -26.61 40.64
CA SER A 9 48.00 -27.65 40.99
C SER A 9 47.14 -27.05 42.16
N ILE A 10 45.84 -27.32 42.46
CA ILE A 10 45.28 -28.51 43.17
C ILE A 10 43.76 -28.34 43.52
N ILE A 11 42.92 -29.30 43.06
CA ILE A 11 41.95 -30.22 43.77
C ILE A 11 40.66 -29.62 44.44
N ILE A 12 39.41 -30.12 44.23
CA ILE A 12 38.82 -31.45 44.57
C ILE A 12 37.71 -31.94 43.58
N LEU A 13 37.69 -33.28 43.43
CA LEU A 13 36.84 -34.26 42.71
C LEU A 13 35.37 -34.43 43.18
N ILE A 14 34.51 -35.05 42.35
CA ILE A 14 34.02 -36.46 42.52
C ILE A 14 33.25 -37.00 41.27
N SER A 15 33.79 -38.13 40.78
CA SER A 15 33.36 -39.34 40.04
C SER A 15 32.25 -39.44 38.96
N LEU A 16 32.67 -40.14 37.89
CA LEU A 16 31.97 -40.80 36.78
C LEU A 16 31.29 -42.16 37.15
N LEU A 17 30.43 -42.69 36.27
CA LEU A 17 30.71 -43.90 35.45
C LEU A 17 29.56 -44.21 34.46
N SER A 18 29.91 -44.77 33.30
CA SER A 18 29.04 -45.24 32.22
C SER A 18 29.35 -46.72 31.88
N ILE A 19 28.38 -47.49 31.35
CA ILE A 19 28.56 -48.69 30.49
C ILE A 19 27.22 -49.09 29.80
N ARG A 20 27.38 -49.79 28.66
CA ARG A 20 26.55 -50.08 27.47
C ARG A 20 25.47 -51.21 27.53
N CYS A 21 24.62 -51.19 26.48
CA CYS A 21 23.97 -52.25 25.65
C CYS A 21 23.45 -53.58 26.25
N ASN A 22 22.20 -53.96 25.92
CA ASN A 22 21.84 -54.95 24.87
C ASN A 22 20.31 -55.20 24.78
N SER A 23 19.85 -55.64 23.62
CA SER A 23 18.54 -56.23 23.32
C SER A 23 18.53 -57.76 23.54
N GLU A 24 17.42 -58.35 23.99
CA GLU A 24 16.85 -59.63 23.50
C GLU A 24 15.51 -59.96 24.20
N GLU A 25 14.62 -60.60 23.43
CA GLU A 25 13.27 -61.07 23.78
C GLU A 25 13.25 -62.20 24.82
N THR A 26 12.14 -62.35 25.56
CA THR A 26 11.43 -63.63 25.75
C THR A 26 10.13 -63.45 26.55
N ASP A 27 9.02 -63.76 25.88
CA ASP A 27 7.90 -64.62 26.27
C ASP A 27 7.21 -64.56 27.66
N THR A 28 5.89 -64.38 27.54
CA THR A 28 4.78 -65.13 28.19
C THR A 28 4.15 -64.68 29.52
N ASN A 29 2.81 -64.56 29.41
CA ASN A 29 1.75 -65.05 30.32
C ASN A 29 1.06 -64.13 31.35
N ILE A 30 -0.18 -63.75 30.97
CA ILE A 30 -1.48 -64.15 31.57
C ILE A 30 -1.93 -63.56 32.93
N SER A 31 -3.19 -63.10 32.87
CA SER A 31 -4.27 -63.07 33.90
C SER A 31 -4.34 -61.86 34.84
N GLN A 32 -5.47 -61.12 34.78
CA GLN A 32 -6.59 -61.13 35.74
C GLN A 32 -6.24 -60.31 37.01
N ASN A 33 -7.09 -59.48 37.62
CA ASN A 33 -8.54 -59.44 37.66
C ASN A 33 -8.96 -58.19 38.45
N ASN A 34 -10.27 -57.90 38.41
CA ASN A 34 -11.08 -57.21 39.41
C ASN A 34 -11.28 -55.69 39.30
N LYS A 35 -12.42 -55.38 38.66
CA LYS A 35 -13.45 -54.43 39.13
C LYS A 35 -13.60 -54.41 40.66
N SER A 36 -13.73 -53.22 41.23
CA SER A 36 -14.80 -52.91 42.18
C SER A 36 -15.10 -51.41 42.15
N ASP A 37 -16.37 -51.10 41.95
CA ASP A 37 -17.00 -49.79 41.99
C ASP A 37 -16.78 -49.06 43.33
N MET A 38 -16.67 -47.72 43.30
CA MET A 38 -17.34 -46.85 44.28
C MET A 38 -17.36 -45.38 43.82
N ASP A 39 -18.57 -44.97 43.48
CA ASP A 39 -19.21 -43.65 43.52
C ASP A 39 -18.40 -42.35 43.55
N MET A 40 -18.75 -41.57 42.53
CA MET A 40 -18.66 -40.14 42.35
C MET A 40 -19.06 -39.36 43.63
N VAL A 41 -18.10 -38.63 44.20
CA VAL A 41 -18.40 -37.41 44.95
C VAL A 41 -17.93 -36.25 44.09
N VAL A 42 -18.89 -35.57 43.47
CA VAL A 42 -18.70 -34.29 42.82
C VAL A 42 -18.55 -33.25 43.93
N ASP A 43 -17.33 -32.78 44.17
CA ASP A 43 -17.11 -31.55 44.92
C ASP A 43 -17.04 -30.40 43.93
N THR A 44 -18.20 -29.82 43.64
CA THR A 44 -18.34 -28.56 42.91
C THR A 44 -18.00 -27.42 43.84
N THR A 45 -16.72 -27.04 43.92
CA THR A 45 -16.23 -25.66 44.11
C THR A 45 -14.72 -25.66 44.23
N ASP A 46 -14.03 -25.77 43.09
CA ASP A 46 -12.71 -25.16 42.95
C ASP A 46 -12.81 -24.25 41.73
N VAL A 47 -13.20 -23.00 41.97
CA VAL A 47 -12.86 -21.92 41.05
C VAL A 47 -11.36 -21.81 41.15
N ILE A 48 -10.66 -22.46 40.22
CA ILE A 48 -9.24 -22.21 40.01
C ILE A 48 -9.16 -20.78 39.48
N THR A 49 -9.05 -19.80 40.38
CA THR A 49 -8.50 -18.49 40.04
C THR A 49 -7.02 -18.72 39.78
N THR A 50 -6.68 -19.06 38.54
CA THR A 50 -5.31 -18.93 38.06
C THR A 50 -4.94 -17.46 38.15
N ASP A 51 -4.16 -17.14 39.17
CA ASP A 51 -3.56 -15.83 39.39
C ASP A 51 -2.49 -15.64 38.30
N TYR A 52 -2.90 -15.12 37.14
CA TYR A 52 -1.96 -14.71 36.11
C TYR A 52 -1.27 -13.44 36.61
N SER A 53 -0.02 -13.57 37.07
CA SER A 53 0.74 -12.43 37.60
C SER A 53 1.12 -11.40 36.53
N GLU A 54 0.89 -11.70 35.26
CA GLU A 54 1.17 -10.84 34.11
C GLU A 54 -0.08 -10.79 33.20
N ASN A 55 -0.37 -9.60 32.65
CA ASN A 55 -1.42 -9.45 31.65
C ASN A 55 -1.11 -10.36 30.44
N PRO A 56 -2.13 -10.99 29.82
CA PRO A 56 -1.90 -11.76 28.62
C PRO A 56 -1.34 -10.87 27.53
N THR A 57 -0.31 -11.38 26.86
CA THR A 57 0.28 -10.73 25.70
C THR A 57 -0.43 -11.24 24.47
N ILE A 58 -1.05 -10.33 23.73
CA ILE A 58 -1.64 -10.61 22.43
C ILE A 58 -0.88 -9.82 21.38
N SER A 59 -0.80 -10.35 20.17
CA SER A 59 -0.14 -9.65 19.07
C SER A 59 -1.14 -9.31 17.97
N GLY A 60 -1.01 -8.10 17.44
CA GLY A 60 -1.77 -7.64 16.29
C GLY A 60 -0.89 -7.10 15.19
N VAL A 61 -1.41 -7.10 13.98
CA VAL A 61 -0.74 -6.58 12.79
C VAL A 61 -1.63 -5.54 12.13
N VAL A 62 -1.02 -4.47 11.62
CA VAL A 62 -1.72 -3.48 10.80
C VAL A 62 -1.63 -3.94 9.35
N GLU A 63 -2.74 -4.39 8.77
CA GLU A 63 -2.76 -5.02 7.44
C GLU A 63 -3.97 -4.60 6.59
N GLY A 64 -3.87 -4.88 5.28
CA GLY A 64 -4.94 -4.66 4.32
C GLY A 64 -4.96 -3.25 3.70
N PRO A 65 -5.82 -3.01 2.69
CA PRO A 65 -5.93 -1.71 2.02
C PRO A 65 -6.39 -0.60 2.96
N ASP A 66 -7.20 -0.94 3.96
CA ASP A 66 -7.70 -0.01 4.98
C ASP A 66 -6.70 0.20 6.13
N GLN A 67 -5.60 -0.58 6.18
CA GLN A 67 -4.57 -0.52 7.22
C GLN A 67 -5.17 -0.61 8.64
N ASP A 68 -6.10 -1.54 8.87
CA ASP A 68 -6.73 -1.74 10.18
C ASP A 68 -5.84 -2.60 11.09
N LEU A 69 -5.98 -2.41 12.41
CA LEU A 69 -5.32 -3.26 13.40
C LEU A 69 -6.09 -4.58 13.59
N TRP A 70 -5.52 -5.67 13.10
CA TRP A 70 -6.05 -7.03 13.23
C TRP A 70 -5.32 -7.79 14.34
N ILE A 71 -6.04 -8.62 15.09
CA ILE A 71 -5.44 -9.50 16.09
C ILE A 71 -4.99 -10.79 15.40
N GLU A 72 -3.70 -11.10 15.51
CA GLU A 72 -3.08 -12.25 14.85
C GLU A 72 -2.94 -13.43 15.82
N ASP A 73 -2.54 -13.16 17.07
CA ASP A 73 -2.37 -14.20 18.11
C ASP A 73 -2.90 -13.70 19.46
N LEU A 74 -3.71 -14.53 20.10
CA LEU A 74 -4.25 -14.32 21.45
C LEU A 74 -3.29 -14.80 22.55
N GLY A 75 -2.03 -15.11 22.22
CA GLY A 75 -1.03 -15.57 23.18
C GLY A 75 -1.36 -16.96 23.74
N GLY A 76 -1.98 -17.81 22.91
CA GLY A 76 -2.44 -19.14 23.30
C GLY A 76 -3.75 -19.17 24.11
N LEU A 77 -4.45 -18.05 24.24
CA LEU A 77 -5.80 -17.98 24.81
C LEU A 77 -6.89 -18.08 23.74
N ASP A 78 -8.10 -18.44 24.15
CA ASP A 78 -9.30 -18.28 23.32
C ASP A 78 -10.05 -16.99 23.67
N LYS A 79 -11.00 -16.62 22.78
CA LYS A 79 -11.80 -15.40 22.89
C LYS A 79 -12.67 -15.32 24.15
N GLU A 80 -13.00 -16.44 24.79
CA GLU A 80 -13.74 -16.39 26.07
C GLU A 80 -12.80 -16.24 27.26
N SER A 81 -11.66 -16.90 27.20
CA SER A 81 -10.65 -16.86 28.25
C SER A 81 -10.11 -15.45 28.46
N ILE A 82 -9.95 -14.67 27.38
CA ILE A 82 -9.45 -13.29 27.46
C ILE A 82 -10.38 -12.35 28.24
N LYS A 83 -11.69 -12.62 28.27
CA LYS A 83 -12.67 -11.79 28.99
C LYS A 83 -12.52 -11.86 30.52
N ASN A 84 -11.76 -12.84 31.03
CA ASN A 84 -11.51 -12.98 32.46
C ASN A 84 -10.40 -12.05 32.98
N PHE A 85 -9.73 -11.30 32.09
CA PHE A 85 -8.61 -10.44 32.44
C PHE A 85 -9.03 -8.96 32.47
N ASN A 86 -8.64 -8.26 33.53
CA ASN A 86 -8.91 -6.82 33.68
C ASN A 86 -8.08 -5.95 32.74
N ALA A 87 -6.94 -6.46 32.26
CA ALA A 87 -6.07 -5.78 31.32
C ALA A 87 -5.40 -6.78 30.39
N ILE A 88 -5.06 -6.34 29.18
CA ILE A 88 -4.29 -7.08 28.19
C ILE A 88 -3.18 -6.20 27.63
N ASP A 89 -2.05 -6.82 27.29
CA ASP A 89 -0.94 -6.13 26.62
C ASP A 89 -0.97 -6.49 25.13
N LEU A 90 -1.21 -5.50 24.28
CA LEU A 90 -1.24 -5.63 22.83
C LEU A 90 0.10 -5.15 22.24
N VAL A 91 0.79 -6.06 21.58
CA VAL A 91 2.10 -5.81 20.95
C VAL A 91 2.00 -6.01 19.42
N PRO A 92 2.93 -5.47 18.63
CA PRO A 92 3.00 -5.79 17.21
C PRO A 92 3.34 -7.28 16.98
N TYR A 93 2.75 -7.87 15.96
CA TYR A 93 3.12 -9.20 15.47
C TYR A 93 4.46 -9.13 14.73
N VAL A 94 5.38 -10.04 15.09
CA VAL A 94 6.75 -10.07 14.53
C VAL A 94 6.90 -11.32 13.68
N PHE A 95 7.11 -11.14 12.37
CA PHE A 95 7.42 -12.26 11.47
C PHE A 95 8.80 -12.84 11.80
N GLN A 96 9.00 -14.16 11.60
CA GLN A 96 10.20 -14.92 12.01
C GLN A 96 11.55 -14.40 11.46
N TYR A 97 11.57 -13.37 10.62
CA TYR A 97 12.76 -12.78 10.01
C TYR A 97 13.00 -11.31 10.41
N ASP A 98 12.14 -10.72 11.23
CA ASP A 98 12.25 -9.31 11.61
C ASP A 98 12.96 -9.14 12.97
N ASP A 99 13.74 -8.08 13.11
CA ASP A 99 14.44 -7.77 14.36
C ASP A 99 13.40 -7.30 15.37
N SER A 100 13.09 -8.18 16.32
CA SER A 100 12.19 -7.96 17.46
C SER A 100 12.42 -6.65 18.26
N SER A 101 13.51 -5.90 18.03
CA SER A 101 13.78 -4.59 18.62
C SER A 101 13.22 -3.39 17.82
N ASN A 102 12.58 -3.63 16.67
CA ASN A 102 11.98 -2.57 15.85
C ASN A 102 10.78 -1.92 16.54
N LEU A 103 10.69 -0.60 16.41
CA LEU A 103 9.52 0.18 16.83
C LEU A 103 8.53 0.22 15.67
N TYR A 104 7.37 -0.40 15.85
CA TYR A 104 6.26 -0.44 14.90
C TYR A 104 5.37 0.77 15.16
N THR A 105 5.79 1.93 14.67
CA THR A 105 5.02 3.17 14.84
C THR A 105 3.59 3.02 14.31
N SER A 106 3.33 2.08 13.38
CA SER A 106 2.03 1.84 12.74
C SER A 106 0.92 1.58 13.75
N MET A 107 1.27 1.13 14.96
CA MET A 107 0.37 1.01 16.09
C MET A 107 -0.34 2.32 16.48
N LYS A 108 0.16 3.49 16.02
CA LYS A 108 -0.54 4.80 16.10
C LYS A 108 -1.93 4.76 15.45
N VAL A 109 -2.17 3.84 14.52
CA VAL A 109 -3.47 3.65 13.85
C VAL A 109 -4.64 3.47 14.83
N ILE A 110 -4.38 3.03 16.06
CA ILE A 110 -5.40 2.94 17.10
C ILE A 110 -6.11 4.28 17.35
N ALA A 111 -5.42 5.42 17.16
CA ALA A 111 -6.02 6.74 17.30
C ALA A 111 -6.93 7.09 16.11
N ARG A 112 -6.60 6.65 14.88
CA ARG A 112 -7.50 6.74 13.72
C ARG A 112 -8.80 5.98 13.99
N ASP A 113 -8.68 4.79 14.57
CA ASP A 113 -9.82 3.92 14.88
C ASP A 113 -10.53 4.28 16.21
N ASN A 114 -10.31 5.51 16.71
CA ASN A 114 -10.93 6.04 17.91
C ASN A 114 -10.74 5.15 19.15
N PHE A 115 -9.55 4.56 19.27
CA PHE A 115 -9.17 3.64 20.34
C PHE A 115 -10.12 2.45 20.46
N SER A 116 -10.70 2.01 19.34
CA SER A 116 -11.56 0.84 19.29
C SER A 116 -10.78 -0.39 18.85
N VAL A 117 -11.03 -1.51 19.54
CA VAL A 117 -10.57 -2.86 19.16
C VAL A 117 -11.77 -3.75 18.85
N ARG A 118 -12.85 -3.13 18.33
CA ARG A 118 -14.15 -3.81 18.16
C ARG A 118 -14.14 -4.89 17.07
N TYR A 119 -13.20 -4.78 16.13
CA TYR A 119 -13.09 -5.70 15.02
C TYR A 119 -12.28 -6.93 15.46
N GLY A 120 -12.83 -8.13 15.23
CA GLY A 120 -12.17 -9.40 15.54
C GLY A 120 -12.38 -9.93 16.97
N GLU A 121 -11.30 -10.40 17.56
CA GLU A 121 -11.26 -11.22 18.76
C GLU A 121 -11.57 -10.42 20.03
N LEU A 122 -11.23 -9.13 20.03
CA LEU A 122 -11.45 -8.22 21.16
C LEU A 122 -12.78 -7.48 21.11
N GLY A 123 -13.65 -7.79 20.15
CA GLY A 123 -14.92 -7.08 19.94
C GLY A 123 -15.91 -7.09 21.10
N GLU A 124 -15.74 -8.00 22.05
CA GLU A 124 -16.58 -8.11 23.26
C GLU A 124 -15.74 -7.94 24.55
N TYR A 125 -14.49 -7.50 24.42
CA TYR A 125 -13.59 -7.34 25.56
C TYR A 125 -13.95 -6.08 26.34
N THR A 126 -13.95 -6.19 27.67
CA THR A 126 -14.11 -5.06 28.60
C THR A 126 -12.95 -5.08 29.58
N GLY A 127 -12.17 -4.01 29.61
CA GLY A 127 -10.96 -3.90 30.42
C GLY A 127 -9.98 -2.88 29.87
N THR A 128 -8.74 -2.93 30.32
CA THR A 128 -7.66 -2.03 29.87
C THR A 128 -6.85 -2.66 28.73
N ILE A 129 -6.61 -1.91 27.67
CA ILE A 129 -5.65 -2.23 26.61
C ILE A 129 -4.36 -1.45 26.88
N ASN A 130 -3.23 -2.14 27.03
CA ASN A 130 -1.91 -1.52 26.99
C ASN A 130 -1.27 -1.82 25.64
N LEU A 131 -1.19 -0.82 24.78
CA LEU A 131 -0.62 -0.92 23.44
C LEU A 131 0.86 -0.56 23.46
N TYR A 132 1.69 -1.35 22.79
CA TYR A 132 3.13 -1.12 22.69
C TYR A 132 3.60 -0.97 21.25
N TYR A 133 4.69 -0.24 21.05
CA TYR A 133 5.37 -0.12 19.76
C TYR A 133 6.31 -1.30 19.47
N ASP A 134 6.59 -2.16 20.44
CA ASP A 134 7.52 -3.28 20.27
C ASP A 134 7.03 -4.54 21.00
N ALA A 135 7.47 -5.70 20.51
CA ALA A 135 7.11 -7.00 21.06
C ALA A 135 7.63 -7.25 22.49
N TYR A 136 8.64 -6.49 22.92
CA TYR A 136 9.25 -6.58 24.25
C TYR A 136 8.62 -5.62 25.27
N LYS A 137 7.56 -4.91 24.89
CA LYS A 137 6.83 -3.96 25.75
C LYS A 137 7.71 -2.85 26.32
N THR A 138 8.75 -2.44 25.59
CA THR A 138 9.70 -1.42 26.07
C THR A 138 9.20 0.01 25.86
N LYS A 139 8.33 0.20 24.87
CA LYS A 139 7.75 1.50 24.49
C LYS A 139 6.23 1.42 24.45
N LEU A 140 5.58 2.04 25.44
CA LEU A 140 4.12 2.16 25.48
C LEU A 140 3.65 3.16 24.43
N ALA A 141 2.75 2.73 23.55
CA ALA A 141 2.06 3.57 22.58
C ALA A 141 0.78 4.17 23.18
N SER A 142 0.00 3.38 23.92
CA SER A 142 -1.24 3.84 24.54
C SER A 142 -1.66 2.96 25.72
N SER A 143 -2.43 3.52 26.65
CA SER A 143 -3.15 2.75 27.67
C SER A 143 -4.55 3.35 27.83
N PHE A 144 -5.58 2.55 27.58
CA PHE A 144 -6.97 3.00 27.55
C PHE A 144 -7.93 1.90 27.94
N ASN A 145 -9.13 2.27 28.39
CA ASN A 145 -10.17 1.31 28.72
C ASN A 145 -11.12 1.12 27.54
N VAL A 146 -11.67 -0.09 27.44
CA VAL A 146 -12.73 -0.43 26.50
C VAL A 146 -13.91 -1.10 27.20
N ILE A 147 -15.11 -0.88 26.68
CA ILE A 147 -16.35 -1.59 27.01
C ILE A 147 -16.88 -2.19 25.71
N ASP A 148 -16.96 -3.51 25.65
CA ASP A 148 -17.32 -4.27 24.43
C ASP A 148 -16.47 -3.82 23.21
N GLY A 149 -15.14 -3.74 23.40
CA GLY A 149 -14.18 -3.32 22.38
C GLY A 149 -14.23 -1.84 21.98
N LEU A 150 -15.10 -1.03 22.62
CA LEU A 150 -15.25 0.40 22.36
C LEU A 150 -14.57 1.24 23.45
N ALA A 151 -13.79 2.25 23.06
CA ALA A 151 -13.11 3.15 23.98
C ALA A 151 -14.05 3.76 25.04
N ASP A 152 -13.60 3.82 26.29
CA ASP A 152 -14.33 4.44 27.39
C ASP A 152 -13.38 5.19 28.33
N GLY A 153 -13.76 6.42 28.69
CA GLY A 153 -12.92 7.29 29.51
C GLY A 153 -11.81 7.97 28.71
N ASN A 154 -10.67 8.20 29.35
CA ASN A 154 -9.54 8.91 28.75
C ASN A 154 -8.67 7.94 27.94
N CYS A 155 -8.35 8.34 26.72
CA CYS A 155 -7.46 7.63 25.82
C CYS A 155 -6.30 8.56 25.43
N THR A 156 -5.07 8.09 25.61
CA THR A 156 -3.86 8.88 25.32
C THR A 156 -2.95 8.10 24.39
N LEU A 157 -2.52 8.73 23.30
CA LEU A 157 -1.47 8.22 22.42
C LEU A 157 -0.16 8.94 22.73
N TYR A 158 0.90 8.16 22.93
CA TYR A 158 2.26 8.64 23.16
C TYR A 158 3.12 8.44 21.92
N ASP A 159 4.05 9.35 21.65
CA ASP A 159 5.11 9.10 20.67
C ASP A 159 6.19 8.17 21.23
N THR A 160 7.12 7.75 20.38
CA THR A 160 8.25 6.88 20.75
C THR A 160 9.20 7.50 21.79
N ASP A 161 9.19 8.83 21.94
CA ASP A 161 9.91 9.58 22.97
C ASP A 161 9.12 9.73 24.29
N GLY A 162 7.86 9.29 24.31
CA GLY A 162 6.95 9.37 25.46
C GLY A 162 6.14 10.68 25.55
N SER A 163 6.31 11.60 24.60
CA SER A 163 5.49 12.80 24.52
C SER A 163 4.05 12.45 24.13
N VAL A 164 3.08 13.17 24.66
CA VAL A 164 1.67 12.95 24.31
C VAL A 164 1.40 13.54 22.92
N ILE A 165 0.82 12.78 22.00
CA ILE A 165 0.41 13.26 20.68
C ILE A 165 -1.10 13.51 20.65
N VAL A 166 -1.90 12.55 21.14
CA VAL A 166 -3.37 12.59 21.12
C VAL A 166 -3.92 12.36 22.53
N GLU A 167 -4.93 13.13 22.91
CA GLU A 167 -5.76 12.90 24.09
C GLU A 167 -7.24 13.05 23.72
N ARG A 168 -8.01 11.97 23.89
CA ARG A 168 -9.45 11.93 23.61
C ARG A 168 -10.20 11.37 24.80
N VAL A 169 -11.45 11.78 24.95
CA VAL A 169 -12.36 11.25 25.97
C VAL A 169 -13.57 10.64 25.32
N PHE A 170 -13.89 9.41 25.71
CA PHE A 170 -14.99 8.63 25.18
C PHE A 170 -16.00 8.23 26.25
N ASN A 171 -17.22 7.93 25.81
CA ASN A 171 -18.24 7.22 26.57
C ASN A 171 -18.81 6.10 25.68
N LYS A 172 -18.39 4.86 25.95
CA LYS A 172 -18.78 3.66 25.16
C LYS A 172 -18.66 3.87 23.65
N GLY A 173 -17.47 4.24 23.19
CA GLY A 173 -17.14 4.50 21.79
C GLY A 173 -17.60 5.85 21.25
N LYS A 174 -18.40 6.60 22.01
CA LYS A 174 -18.77 7.98 21.62
C LYS A 174 -17.68 8.95 22.06
N TRP A 175 -16.97 9.54 21.11
CA TRP A 175 -16.02 10.63 21.36
C TRP A 175 -16.77 11.85 21.92
N LEU A 176 -16.30 12.38 23.05
CA LEU A 176 -16.89 13.52 23.75
C LEU A 176 -16.13 14.83 23.50
N TYR A 177 -14.79 14.79 23.64
CA TYR A 177 -13.92 15.92 23.37
C TYR A 177 -12.46 15.48 23.23
N SER A 178 -11.61 16.37 22.72
CA SER A 178 -10.15 16.19 22.69
C SER A 178 -9.41 17.19 23.58
N GLY A 179 -8.38 16.70 24.27
CA GLY A 179 -7.45 17.50 25.05
C GLY A 179 -6.34 18.08 24.18
N LYS A 180 -5.58 17.17 23.55
CA LYS A 180 -4.46 17.46 22.64
C LYS A 180 -4.66 16.69 21.33
N GLU A 181 -4.47 17.36 20.21
CA GLU A 181 -4.46 16.79 18.87
C GLU A 181 -3.38 17.50 18.05
N PRO A 182 -2.76 16.83 17.05
CA PRO A 182 -1.85 17.49 16.11
C PRO A 182 -2.55 18.48 15.18
N TYR A 183 -3.82 18.23 14.85
CA TYR A 183 -4.63 19.06 13.94
C TYR A 183 -6.01 19.34 14.56
N SER A 184 -6.74 20.33 14.06
CA SER A 184 -8.13 20.56 14.51
C SER A 184 -9.02 19.39 14.06
N ALA A 185 -9.68 18.74 15.02
CA ALA A 185 -10.48 17.55 14.79
C ALA A 185 -11.97 17.72 15.19
N ASP A 186 -12.33 18.88 15.76
CA ASP A 186 -13.72 19.22 16.07
C ASP A 186 -14.18 20.33 15.12
N TRP A 187 -14.61 19.92 13.93
CA TRP A 187 -15.16 20.81 12.93
C TRP A 187 -16.32 20.18 12.18
N THR A 188 -17.11 21.03 11.53
CA THR A 188 -18.20 20.64 10.63
C THR A 188 -18.13 21.47 9.37
N PHE A 189 -18.45 20.86 8.23
CA PHE A 189 -18.47 21.55 6.94
C PHE A 189 -19.87 21.54 6.33
N ASP A 190 -20.30 22.68 5.80
CA ASP A 190 -21.52 22.81 5.01
C ASP A 190 -21.14 23.11 3.55
N GLN A 191 -21.19 22.05 2.73
CA GLN A 191 -20.94 22.08 1.30
C GLN A 191 -21.74 23.17 0.57
N SER A 192 -23.00 23.38 0.95
CA SER A 192 -23.91 24.27 0.23
C SER A 192 -23.57 25.75 0.42
N THR A 193 -22.92 26.08 1.52
CA THR A 193 -22.52 27.44 1.89
C THR A 193 -21.00 27.65 1.88
N SER A 194 -20.22 26.61 1.58
CA SER A 194 -18.75 26.62 1.64
C SER A 194 -18.25 27.07 3.02
N SER A 195 -18.94 26.64 4.08
CA SER A 195 -18.71 27.12 5.44
C SER A 195 -18.13 26.03 6.32
N LEU A 196 -16.92 26.26 6.82
CA LEU A 196 -16.23 25.41 7.79
C LEU A 196 -16.34 26.03 9.19
N ILE A 197 -16.88 25.28 10.14
CA ILE A 197 -16.92 25.66 11.55
C ILE A 197 -15.91 24.82 12.30
N ILE A 198 -14.91 25.43 12.91
CA ILE A 198 -13.87 24.77 13.70
C ILE A 198 -14.04 25.18 15.17
N ASN A 199 -14.48 24.23 16.00
CA ASN A 199 -14.78 24.42 17.41
C ASN A 199 -13.50 24.41 18.28
N ASP A 200 -12.48 23.69 17.86
CA ASP A 200 -11.23 23.49 18.59
C ASP A 200 -10.02 24.18 17.97
N LEU A 201 -10.24 25.33 17.33
CA LEU A 201 -9.25 26.09 16.53
C LEU A 201 -7.87 26.31 17.18
N LYS A 202 -7.77 26.26 18.52
CA LYS A 202 -6.49 26.34 19.25
C LYS A 202 -5.54 25.14 18.97
N ASN A 203 -6.09 24.01 18.51
CA ASN A 203 -5.36 22.77 18.24
C ASN A 203 -4.94 22.68 16.76
N GLY A 204 -5.52 23.47 15.87
CA GLY A 204 -4.97 23.70 14.54
C GLY A 204 -3.89 24.77 14.61
N SER A 205 -2.73 24.54 13.99
CA SER A 205 -1.68 25.55 13.91
C SER A 205 -2.24 26.89 13.40
N ARG A 206 -1.91 28.01 14.06
CA ARG A 206 -2.34 29.38 13.70
C ARG A 206 -1.14 30.29 13.47
N GLU A 207 -0.15 29.82 12.73
CA GLU A 207 0.96 30.67 12.28
C GLU A 207 0.67 31.21 10.88
N GLY A 208 0.61 32.54 10.74
CA GLY A 208 0.64 33.21 9.45
C GLY A 208 -0.57 33.00 8.52
N GLY A 209 -1.70 32.49 9.03
CA GLY A 209 -2.88 32.16 8.22
C GLY A 209 -2.96 30.69 7.80
N LEU A 210 -2.06 29.84 8.28
CA LEU A 210 -2.20 28.38 8.17
C LEU A 210 -3.30 27.89 9.12
N ILE A 211 -4.08 26.90 8.68
CA ILE A 211 -5.01 26.08 9.47
C ILE A 211 -4.83 24.62 9.02
N GLU A 212 -4.73 23.72 9.98
CA GLU A 212 -4.56 22.28 9.75
C GLU A 212 -5.72 21.52 10.39
N ILE A 213 -6.38 20.69 9.60
CA ILE A 213 -7.54 19.89 10.01
C ILE A 213 -7.33 18.41 9.69
N MET A 214 -8.01 17.54 10.44
CA MET A 214 -8.11 16.09 10.15
C MET A 214 -9.57 15.63 10.25
N PRO A 215 -9.96 14.41 9.84
CA PRO A 215 -11.36 13.97 9.92
C PRO A 215 -11.97 14.17 11.31
N SER A 216 -13.25 14.57 11.33
CA SER A 216 -13.93 14.92 12.57
C SER A 216 -14.38 13.68 13.34
N HIS A 217 -14.61 13.82 14.65
CA HIS A 217 -15.13 12.73 15.48
C HIS A 217 -16.54 12.24 15.12
N GLN A 218 -17.28 12.99 14.30
CA GLN A 218 -18.63 12.61 13.86
C GLN A 218 -18.60 11.77 12.58
N ASP A 219 -17.41 11.54 12.01
CA ASP A 219 -17.21 10.83 10.75
C ASP A 219 -16.79 9.37 10.95
N ASN A 220 -17.26 8.52 10.03
CA ASN A 220 -16.56 7.28 9.68
C ASN A 220 -15.44 7.59 8.66
N GLY A 221 -14.53 8.49 9.03
CA GLY A 221 -13.20 8.70 8.43
C GLY A 221 -13.09 9.48 7.12
N TYR A 222 -13.94 9.25 6.11
CA TYR A 222 -13.53 9.58 4.73
C TYR A 222 -14.41 10.55 3.95
N THR A 223 -15.68 10.72 4.33
CA THR A 223 -16.65 11.41 3.47
C THR A 223 -16.48 12.93 3.45
N TRP A 224 -16.26 13.58 4.59
CA TRP A 224 -16.31 15.05 4.65
C TRP A 224 -15.03 15.77 4.23
N MET A 225 -13.85 15.15 4.34
CA MET A 225 -12.63 15.77 3.84
C MET A 225 -12.64 15.87 2.30
N ASN A 226 -13.23 14.87 1.64
CA ASN A 226 -13.49 14.88 0.21
C ASN A 226 -14.50 15.96 -0.19
N GLU A 227 -15.55 16.18 0.62
CA GLU A 227 -16.52 17.26 0.38
C GLU A 227 -15.82 18.63 0.33
N ILE A 228 -14.91 18.93 1.26
CA ILE A 228 -14.17 20.20 1.25
C ILE A 228 -13.44 20.43 -0.08
N ILE A 229 -12.82 19.40 -0.66
CA ILE A 229 -12.03 19.51 -1.89
C ILE A 229 -12.85 19.39 -3.18
N GLU A 230 -14.16 19.17 -3.10
CA GLU A 230 -15.01 19.19 -4.30
C GLU A 230 -15.01 20.58 -4.94
N LYS A 231 -14.94 20.64 -6.28
CA LYS A 231 -14.93 21.93 -7.00
C LYS A 231 -16.17 22.79 -6.70
N GLU A 232 -17.31 22.16 -6.38
CA GLU A 232 -18.53 22.88 -6.00
C GLU A 232 -18.38 23.69 -4.70
N SER A 233 -17.55 23.22 -3.77
CA SER A 233 -17.21 23.86 -2.49
C SER A 233 -16.55 25.23 -2.65
N PHE A 234 -16.02 25.53 -3.82
CA PHE A 234 -15.30 26.78 -4.09
C PHE A 234 -16.07 27.74 -5.01
N ASN A 235 -17.33 27.43 -5.33
CA ASN A 235 -18.20 28.34 -6.07
C ASN A 235 -18.71 29.51 -5.21
N ASN A 236 -18.76 29.34 -3.88
CA ASN A 236 -19.07 30.40 -2.94
C ASN A 236 -17.80 30.88 -2.23
N THR A 237 -17.90 32.03 -1.56
CA THR A 237 -16.84 32.49 -0.65
C THR A 237 -16.65 31.47 0.46
N PHE A 238 -15.45 30.93 0.59
CA PHE A 238 -15.06 30.01 1.64
C PHE A 238 -14.97 30.73 2.98
N ILE A 239 -15.80 30.30 3.92
CA ILE A 239 -15.97 30.93 5.23
C ILE A 239 -15.46 29.99 6.30
N ILE A 240 -14.61 30.51 7.20
CA ILE A 240 -14.23 29.82 8.43
C ILE A 240 -14.76 30.60 9.62
N ASN A 241 -15.54 29.93 10.49
CA ASN A 241 -16.10 30.53 11.70
C ASN A 241 -16.82 31.88 11.48
N GLY A 242 -17.48 32.03 10.34
CA GLY A 242 -18.28 33.21 9.98
C GLY A 242 -17.54 34.34 9.24
N GLU A 243 -16.23 34.18 8.98
CA GLU A 243 -15.43 35.16 8.23
C GLU A 243 -14.83 34.56 6.96
N ALA A 244 -14.70 35.38 5.91
CA ALA A 244 -14.03 34.98 4.68
C ALA A 244 -12.55 34.68 4.96
N PHE A 245 -12.09 33.51 4.54
CA PHE A 245 -10.76 33.02 4.91
C PHE A 245 -9.66 33.56 4.00
N THR A 246 -8.55 34.01 4.59
CA THR A 246 -7.30 34.30 3.87
C THR A 246 -6.19 33.52 4.54
N GLY A 247 -5.51 32.67 3.78
CA GLY A 247 -4.48 31.79 4.30
C GLY A 247 -4.45 30.43 3.61
N THR A 248 -3.85 29.45 4.28
CA THR A 248 -3.69 28.08 3.78
C THR A 248 -4.47 27.12 4.66
N LEU A 249 -5.33 26.30 4.06
CA LEU A 249 -5.99 25.18 4.74
C LEU A 249 -5.31 23.88 4.30
N LYS A 250 -4.83 23.10 5.27
CA LYS A 250 -4.29 21.76 5.04
C LYS A 250 -5.18 20.72 5.68
N GLY A 251 -5.52 19.68 4.92
CA GLY A 251 -6.20 18.49 5.41
C GLY A 251 -5.19 17.37 5.55
N PHE A 252 -5.22 16.69 6.69
CA PHE A 252 -4.41 15.49 6.97
C PHE A 252 -5.33 14.34 7.36
N ASP A 253 -4.88 13.11 7.14
CA ASP A 253 -5.49 11.95 7.77
C ASP A 253 -5.16 11.90 9.27
N HIS A 254 -5.82 11.01 10.00
CA HIS A 254 -5.49 10.73 11.39
C HIS A 254 -4.02 10.29 11.56
N PRO A 255 -3.45 10.49 12.77
CA PRO A 255 -2.05 10.18 13.01
C PRO A 255 -1.73 8.71 12.75
N THR A 256 -0.77 8.48 11.87
CA THR A 256 -0.21 7.16 11.52
C THR A 256 1.32 7.28 11.43
N ASP A 257 1.99 6.36 10.74
CA ASP A 257 3.44 6.47 10.51
C ASP A 257 3.84 7.55 9.55
N TYR A 258 2.91 7.96 8.70
CA TYR A 258 3.21 8.75 7.52
C TYR A 258 2.47 10.08 7.49
N ASP A 259 1.63 10.39 8.51
CA ASP A 259 0.82 11.62 8.61
C ASP A 259 0.42 12.17 7.24
N ILE A 260 -0.48 11.45 6.57
CA ILE A 260 -0.75 11.65 5.14
C ILE A 260 -1.52 12.95 4.95
N GLN A 261 -0.90 13.93 4.29
CA GLN A 261 -1.59 15.15 3.86
C GLN A 261 -2.51 14.81 2.70
N GLN A 262 -3.78 15.20 2.77
CA GLN A 262 -4.78 14.99 1.73
C GLN A 262 -4.92 16.19 0.79
N PHE A 263 -4.74 17.42 1.32
CA PHE A 263 -4.75 18.61 0.48
C PHE A 263 -4.00 19.80 1.08
N GLU A 264 -3.70 20.77 0.22
CA GLU A 264 -3.22 22.11 0.55
C GLU A 264 -4.00 23.12 -0.30
N LEU A 265 -4.83 23.94 0.33
CA LEU A 265 -5.69 24.90 -0.35
C LEU A 265 -5.33 26.31 0.09
N ASN A 266 -4.99 27.18 -0.85
CA ASN A 266 -4.66 28.57 -0.57
C ASN A 266 -5.83 29.49 -0.92
N PHE A 267 -6.14 30.42 -0.01
CA PHE A 267 -7.27 31.33 -0.10
C PHE A 267 -6.86 32.78 0.09
N LYS A 268 -7.58 33.67 -0.60
CA LYS A 268 -7.55 35.12 -0.40
C LYS A 268 -8.97 35.66 -0.44
N ASP A 269 -9.37 36.33 0.64
CA ASP A 269 -10.72 36.89 0.82
C ASP A 269 -11.84 35.85 0.57
N GLY A 270 -11.59 34.58 0.94
CA GLY A 270 -12.48 33.44 0.80
C GLY A 270 -12.50 32.82 -0.60
N PHE A 271 -11.62 33.20 -1.52
CA PHE A 271 -11.52 32.60 -2.84
C PHE A 271 -10.19 31.87 -3.02
N LEU A 272 -10.18 30.76 -3.77
CA LEU A 272 -8.93 30.07 -4.11
C LEU A 272 -7.93 31.02 -4.77
N HIS A 273 -6.70 31.02 -4.31
CA HIS A 273 -5.67 31.95 -4.75
C HIS A 273 -4.27 31.36 -4.57
N GLY A 274 -3.47 31.38 -5.64
CA GLY A 274 -2.19 30.69 -5.71
C GLY A 274 -2.37 29.20 -6.02
N ASP A 275 -1.38 28.42 -5.62
CA ASP A 275 -1.33 26.98 -5.88
C ASP A 275 -2.32 26.24 -4.96
N ILE A 276 -3.03 25.24 -5.49
CA ILE A 276 -3.77 24.26 -4.70
C ILE A 276 -3.21 22.88 -5.02
N LYS A 277 -3.17 22.00 -4.02
CA LYS A 277 -2.68 20.64 -4.16
C LYS A 277 -3.65 19.67 -3.53
N ILE A 278 -3.95 18.59 -4.23
CA ILE A 278 -4.68 17.43 -3.71
C ILE A 278 -3.72 16.25 -3.81
N PHE A 279 -3.71 15.43 -2.77
CA PHE A 279 -2.88 14.24 -2.66
C PHE A 279 -3.78 13.02 -2.56
N ASN A 280 -3.32 11.92 -3.14
CA ASN A 280 -4.05 10.65 -3.06
C ASN A 280 -3.85 9.98 -1.69
N TRP A 281 -4.48 8.82 -1.49
CA TRP A 281 -4.45 8.09 -0.22
C TRP A 281 -3.08 7.54 0.17
N TRP A 282 -2.10 7.61 -0.73
CA TRP A 282 -0.70 7.25 -0.45
C TRP A 282 0.17 8.47 -0.12
N GLY A 283 -0.40 9.68 -0.17
CA GLY A 283 0.32 10.95 0.04
C GLY A 283 1.06 11.45 -1.21
N ASP A 284 0.90 10.80 -2.36
CA ASP A 284 1.45 11.32 -3.62
C ASP A 284 0.57 12.46 -4.15
N LEU A 285 1.19 13.44 -4.80
CA LEU A 285 0.48 14.53 -5.46
C LEU A 285 -0.44 13.95 -6.55
N GLU A 286 -1.74 14.24 -6.46
CA GLU A 286 -2.77 13.82 -7.40
C GLU A 286 -3.20 14.96 -8.32
N LEU A 287 -3.30 16.17 -7.78
CA LEU A 287 -3.70 17.36 -8.53
C LEU A 287 -2.90 18.56 -8.04
N HIS A 288 -2.47 19.40 -8.98
CA HIS A 288 -1.86 20.69 -8.73
C HIS A 288 -2.39 21.69 -9.74
N GLU A 289 -3.17 22.66 -9.26
CA GLU A 289 -3.77 23.72 -10.07
C GLU A 289 -3.40 25.09 -9.48
N THR A 290 -3.46 26.12 -10.31
CA THR A 290 -3.25 27.52 -9.87
C THR A 290 -4.51 28.32 -10.07
N PHE A 291 -4.85 29.15 -9.08
CA PHE A 291 -6.02 30.03 -9.09
C PHE A 291 -5.65 31.49 -8.83
N GLU A 292 -6.44 32.42 -9.34
CA GLU A 292 -6.37 33.83 -8.98
C GLU A 292 -7.77 34.35 -8.59
N ASN A 293 -7.98 34.55 -7.28
CA ASN A 293 -9.23 35.08 -6.73
C ASN A 293 -10.47 34.27 -7.18
N GLY A 294 -10.37 32.94 -7.12
CA GLY A 294 -11.42 31.99 -7.48
C GLY A 294 -11.46 31.64 -8.97
N VAL A 295 -10.64 32.28 -9.80
CA VAL A 295 -10.55 31.99 -11.23
C VAL A 295 -9.44 30.97 -11.46
N PHE A 296 -9.78 29.84 -12.07
CA PHE A 296 -8.80 28.84 -12.53
C PHE A 296 -7.86 29.46 -13.57
N ILE A 297 -6.55 29.26 -13.38
CA ILE A 297 -5.50 29.78 -14.27
C ILE A 297 -4.89 28.67 -15.10
N GLU A 298 -4.33 27.64 -14.46
CA GLU A 298 -3.69 26.51 -15.12
C GLU A 298 -3.69 25.23 -14.26
N GLU A 299 -3.63 24.09 -14.93
CA GLU A 299 -3.33 22.78 -14.33
C GLU A 299 -1.83 22.55 -14.49
N ILE A 300 -1.10 22.55 -13.38
CA ILE A 300 0.35 22.31 -13.35
C ILE A 300 0.63 20.81 -13.45
N TYR A 301 -0.15 20.02 -12.72
CA TYR A 301 -0.03 18.57 -12.68
C TYR A 301 -1.38 17.95 -12.39
N LYS A 302 -1.65 16.83 -13.05
CA LYS A 302 -2.73 15.94 -12.69
C LYS A 302 -2.25 14.51 -12.88
N MET A 303 -2.43 13.70 -11.84
CA MET A 303 -2.11 12.30 -11.89
C MET A 303 -3.06 11.63 -12.89
N ASP A 304 -2.45 10.96 -13.86
CA ASP A 304 -3.21 10.20 -14.85
C ASP A 304 -3.57 8.83 -14.24
N GLU A 305 -4.75 8.76 -13.60
CA GLU A 305 -5.27 7.51 -13.01
C GLU A 305 -5.47 6.39 -14.04
N SER A 306 -5.54 6.70 -15.34
CA SER A 306 -5.60 5.67 -16.39
C SER A 306 -4.34 4.79 -16.43
N MET A 307 -3.24 5.26 -15.81
CA MET A 307 -1.98 4.52 -15.69
C MET A 307 -1.92 3.60 -14.47
N MET A 308 -2.86 3.72 -13.51
CA MET A 308 -2.86 2.95 -12.27
C MET A 308 -3.69 1.65 -12.38
N ASP A 309 -4.43 1.47 -13.49
CA ASP A 309 -5.43 0.41 -13.60
C ASP A 309 -5.42 -0.29 -14.98
N GLY A 310 -4.24 -0.74 -15.42
CA GLY A 310 -4.13 -1.70 -16.52
C GLY A 310 -2.88 -1.62 -17.41
N VAL A 311 -2.95 -2.24 -18.58
CA VAL A 311 -2.00 -2.14 -19.69
C VAL A 311 -2.20 -0.80 -20.40
N ALA A 312 -1.19 0.06 -20.35
CA ALA A 312 -1.27 1.42 -20.86
C ALA A 312 -0.46 1.63 -22.14
N LYS A 313 -1.12 2.30 -23.09
CA LYS A 313 -0.61 2.68 -24.42
C LYS A 313 0.11 1.59 -25.22
N PRO A 314 -0.43 0.37 -25.38
CA PRO A 314 -0.10 -0.44 -26.53
C PRO A 314 -0.32 0.29 -27.86
N ILE A 315 0.76 0.51 -28.59
CA ILE A 315 0.74 1.03 -29.96
C ILE A 315 1.32 -0.01 -30.90
N ILE A 316 0.56 -0.37 -31.93
CA ILE A 316 0.90 -1.39 -32.93
C ILE A 316 1.19 -0.73 -34.28
N TYR A 317 2.41 -0.92 -34.78
CA TYR A 317 2.86 -0.51 -36.11
C TYR A 317 2.94 -1.73 -37.04
N LEU A 318 2.58 -1.54 -38.31
CA LEU A 318 2.57 -2.58 -39.33
C LEU A 318 3.48 -2.18 -40.50
N TYR A 319 4.53 -2.95 -40.75
CA TYR A 319 5.53 -2.68 -41.80
C TYR A 319 5.61 -3.84 -42.81
N PRO A 320 4.65 -3.99 -43.73
CA PRO A 320 4.74 -5.00 -44.78
C PRO A 320 5.78 -4.62 -45.85
N GLU A 321 6.29 -5.58 -46.62
CA GLU A 321 7.28 -5.30 -47.69
C GLU A 321 6.68 -4.55 -48.89
N LYS A 322 5.36 -4.60 -49.04
CA LYS A 322 4.57 -3.89 -50.05
C LYS A 322 3.21 -3.55 -49.46
N GLU A 323 2.49 -2.63 -50.08
CA GLU A 323 1.13 -2.31 -49.68
C GLU A 323 0.28 -3.59 -49.54
N THR A 324 -0.26 -3.80 -48.34
CA THR A 324 -0.90 -5.07 -47.97
C THR A 324 -2.13 -4.82 -47.12
N LYS A 325 -3.23 -5.51 -47.43
CA LYS A 325 -4.41 -5.56 -46.56
C LYS A 325 -4.13 -6.49 -45.38
N ILE A 326 -4.29 -5.96 -44.18
CA ILE A 326 -3.98 -6.66 -42.93
C ILE A 326 -5.22 -6.62 -42.03
N LEU A 327 -5.52 -7.78 -41.44
CA LEU A 327 -6.47 -7.92 -40.35
C LEU A 327 -5.69 -8.17 -39.05
N VAL A 328 -5.94 -7.36 -38.03
CA VAL A 328 -5.37 -7.50 -36.68
C VAL A 328 -6.50 -7.75 -35.70
N ASN A 329 -6.50 -8.90 -35.04
CA ASN A 329 -7.40 -9.20 -33.92
C ASN A 329 -6.62 -9.29 -32.62
N LEU A 330 -7.08 -8.56 -31.61
CA LEU A 330 -6.60 -8.63 -30.23
C LEU A 330 -7.54 -9.51 -29.41
N ASN A 331 -6.98 -10.53 -28.79
CA ASN A 331 -7.63 -11.34 -27.76
C ASN A 331 -7.01 -10.95 -26.41
N PHE A 332 -7.69 -10.08 -25.68
CA PHE A 332 -7.22 -9.53 -24.40
C PHE A 332 -8.00 -10.15 -23.23
N GLU A 333 -7.28 -10.67 -22.24
CA GLU A 333 -7.80 -11.22 -20.99
C GLU A 333 -8.14 -10.09 -20.00
N GLY A 334 -9.17 -9.32 -20.36
CA GLY A 334 -9.62 -8.16 -19.64
C GLY A 334 -10.69 -7.43 -20.42
N HIS A 335 -10.75 -6.12 -20.24
CA HIS A 335 -11.61 -5.26 -21.06
C HIS A 335 -10.83 -4.09 -21.63
N LEU A 336 -11.13 -3.76 -22.89
CA LEU A 336 -10.56 -2.60 -23.57
C LEU A 336 -11.26 -1.34 -23.07
N THR A 337 -10.47 -0.36 -22.64
CA THR A 337 -10.94 0.95 -22.16
C THR A 337 -10.92 1.98 -23.29
N HIS A 338 -9.83 2.01 -24.05
CA HIS A 338 -9.66 2.90 -25.20
C HIS A 338 -9.16 2.13 -26.42
N THR A 339 -9.64 2.51 -27.60
CA THR A 339 -9.11 2.01 -28.88
C THR A 339 -9.17 3.09 -29.95
N TYR A 340 -8.12 3.17 -30.77
CA TYR A 340 -8.08 4.07 -31.91
C TYR A 340 -7.21 3.49 -33.04
N PRO A 341 -7.73 3.29 -34.27
CA PRO A 341 -9.13 3.43 -34.68
C PRO A 341 -10.08 2.61 -33.81
N LYS A 342 -11.39 2.93 -33.81
CA LYS A 342 -12.37 2.21 -33.01
C LYS A 342 -12.27 0.70 -33.27
N TYR A 343 -12.07 -0.09 -32.23
CA TYR A 343 -12.01 -1.54 -32.31
C TYR A 343 -13.42 -2.14 -32.30
N GLU A 344 -13.71 -3.00 -33.26
CA GLU A 344 -14.97 -3.74 -33.31
C GLU A 344 -14.70 -5.24 -33.41
N HIS A 345 -14.47 -5.75 -34.61
CA HIS A 345 -14.22 -7.17 -34.89
C HIS A 345 -12.81 -7.36 -35.49
N GLY A 346 -11.83 -6.68 -34.89
CA GLY A 346 -10.49 -6.52 -35.44
C GLY A 346 -10.32 -5.26 -36.29
N TRP A 347 -9.08 -4.78 -36.38
CA TRP A 347 -8.72 -3.69 -37.28
C TRP A 347 -8.42 -4.23 -38.68
N LYS A 348 -9.13 -3.71 -39.68
CA LYS A 348 -8.87 -3.97 -41.10
C LYS A 348 -8.27 -2.73 -41.71
N VAL A 349 -7.01 -2.82 -42.10
CA VAL A 349 -6.26 -1.69 -42.67
C VAL A 349 -5.48 -2.14 -43.89
N THR A 350 -5.26 -1.21 -44.81
CA THR A 350 -4.22 -1.34 -45.84
C THR A 350 -2.98 -0.65 -45.31
N ALA A 351 -1.92 -1.41 -45.05
CA ALA A 351 -0.67 -0.89 -44.54
C ALA A 351 0.37 -0.75 -45.65
N SER A 352 1.09 0.36 -45.63
CA SER A 352 2.23 0.65 -46.51
C SER A 352 3.56 0.32 -45.83
N PRO A 353 4.64 0.09 -46.60
CA PRO A 353 5.96 -0.24 -46.02
C PRO A 353 6.55 0.80 -45.08
N ASP A 354 6.10 2.05 -45.16
CA ASP A 354 6.50 3.15 -44.28
C ASP A 354 5.74 3.20 -42.95
N GLY A 355 4.77 2.31 -42.74
CA GLY A 355 3.92 2.24 -41.55
C GLY A 355 2.61 3.00 -41.66
N THR A 356 2.33 3.67 -42.79
CA THR A 356 1.05 4.34 -43.03
C THR A 356 -0.07 3.31 -43.11
N LEU A 357 -1.16 3.53 -42.38
CA LEU A 357 -2.34 2.66 -42.35
C LEU A 357 -3.55 3.41 -42.91
N ILE A 358 -4.31 2.77 -43.79
CA ILE A 358 -5.55 3.32 -44.34
C ILE A 358 -6.69 2.37 -44.01
N ASP A 359 -7.75 2.87 -43.35
CA ASP A 359 -8.94 2.07 -43.06
C ASP A 359 -9.84 1.86 -44.29
N GLU A 360 -10.92 1.10 -44.12
CA GLU A 360 -11.88 0.84 -45.21
C GLU A 360 -12.61 2.10 -45.71
N ASN A 361 -12.62 3.19 -44.92
CA ASN A 361 -13.21 4.47 -45.28
C ASN A 361 -12.22 5.44 -45.93
N GLY A 362 -10.96 5.04 -46.09
CA GLY A 362 -9.89 5.88 -46.64
C GLY A 362 -9.27 6.85 -45.64
N LYS A 363 -9.55 6.70 -44.34
CA LYS A 363 -8.92 7.51 -43.29
C LYS A 363 -7.53 6.97 -42.97
N GLU A 364 -6.57 7.88 -42.88
CA GLU A 364 -5.17 7.59 -42.60
C GLU A 364 -4.87 7.57 -41.09
N PHE A 365 -4.04 6.63 -40.68
CA PHE A 365 -3.50 6.46 -39.33
C PHE A 365 -2.03 6.06 -39.42
N TYR A 366 -1.26 6.33 -38.37
CA TYR A 366 0.16 5.93 -38.32
C TYR A 366 0.39 4.66 -37.47
N ALA A 367 -0.61 4.25 -36.70
CA ALA A 367 -0.58 3.06 -35.84
C ALA A 367 -2.00 2.67 -35.41
N LEU A 368 -2.13 1.47 -34.83
CA LEU A 368 -3.30 1.05 -34.07
C LEU A 368 -2.99 1.23 -32.59
N TYR A 369 -3.93 1.73 -31.82
CA TYR A 369 -3.78 2.00 -30.39
C TYR A 369 -4.88 1.32 -29.60
N TRP A 370 -4.51 0.79 -28.44
CA TRP A 370 -5.45 0.31 -27.46
C TRP A 370 -4.94 0.50 -26.03
N GLU A 371 -5.86 0.50 -25.08
CA GLU A 371 -5.64 0.38 -23.65
C GLU A 371 -6.66 -0.60 -23.08
N GLY A 372 -6.31 -1.21 -21.96
CA GLY A 372 -7.25 -2.10 -21.30
C GLY A 372 -6.81 -2.46 -19.89
N LYS A 373 -7.81 -2.86 -19.11
CA LYS A 373 -7.62 -3.35 -17.75
C LYS A 373 -7.71 -4.87 -17.77
N GLU A 374 -6.56 -5.50 -17.53
CA GLU A 374 -6.41 -6.95 -17.46
C GLU A 374 -7.03 -7.51 -16.18
N THR A 375 -7.49 -8.76 -16.27
CA THR A 375 -8.04 -9.49 -15.13
C THR A 375 -6.95 -10.17 -14.30
N SER A 376 -5.84 -10.51 -14.96
CA SER A 376 -4.69 -11.21 -14.39
C SER A 376 -3.52 -10.25 -14.22
N LEU A 377 -3.02 -10.11 -13.00
CA LEU A 377 -1.93 -9.17 -12.68
C LEU A 377 -0.62 -9.62 -13.35
N LEU A 378 0.03 -8.69 -14.06
CA LEU A 378 1.41 -8.87 -14.47
C LEU A 378 2.33 -8.61 -13.28
N THR A 379 3.29 -9.49 -13.03
CA THR A 379 4.23 -9.39 -11.90
C THR A 379 5.65 -9.07 -12.37
N ILE A 380 6.53 -8.64 -11.46
CA ILE A 380 7.96 -8.42 -11.74
C ILE A 380 8.81 -9.52 -11.07
N PRO A 381 9.05 -10.67 -11.74
CA PRO A 381 9.85 -11.75 -11.16
C PRO A 381 11.36 -11.47 -11.16
N ASN A 382 11.82 -10.58 -12.03
CA ASN A 382 13.22 -10.17 -12.22
C ASN A 382 13.23 -8.81 -12.92
N GLY A 383 14.33 -8.07 -12.85
CA GLY A 383 14.39 -6.74 -13.47
C GLY A 383 15.72 -6.05 -13.28
N THR A 384 15.79 -4.80 -13.73
CA THR A 384 16.95 -3.93 -13.50
C THR A 384 16.50 -2.76 -12.64
N VAL A 385 17.20 -2.54 -11.53
CA VAL A 385 17.01 -1.35 -10.68
C VAL A 385 17.97 -0.27 -11.16
N LEU A 386 17.44 0.91 -11.46
CA LEU A 386 18.17 2.05 -12.02
C LEU A 386 17.79 3.30 -11.26
N LYS A 387 18.68 4.28 -11.16
CA LYS A 387 18.27 5.62 -10.72
C LYS A 387 17.33 6.25 -11.77
N GLY A 388 16.41 7.11 -11.35
CA GLY A 388 15.56 7.87 -12.29
C GLY A 388 16.38 8.56 -13.38
N SER A 389 17.47 9.21 -12.98
CA SER A 389 18.42 9.90 -13.87
C SER A 389 19.16 9.00 -14.88
N GLU A 390 19.23 7.69 -14.64
CA GLU A 390 19.95 6.73 -15.49
C GLU A 390 18.99 5.93 -16.39
N THR A 391 17.69 6.01 -16.11
CA THR A 391 16.67 5.17 -16.74
C THR A 391 16.54 5.44 -18.23
N ILE A 392 16.58 6.70 -18.66
CA ILE A 392 16.44 7.06 -20.08
C ILE A 392 17.60 6.52 -20.91
N ASN A 393 18.84 6.70 -20.45
CA ASN A 393 20.03 6.17 -21.13
C ASN A 393 19.95 4.64 -21.30
N PHE A 394 19.46 3.94 -20.27
CA PHE A 394 19.23 2.50 -20.35
C PHE A 394 18.21 2.14 -21.43
N LEU A 395 17.08 2.85 -21.52
CA LEU A 395 16.06 2.62 -22.54
C LEU A 395 16.58 2.93 -23.95
N GLU A 396 17.34 4.02 -24.12
CA GLU A 396 17.99 4.37 -25.39
C GLU A 396 18.96 3.28 -25.87
N GLU A 397 19.64 2.59 -24.95
CA GLU A 397 20.57 1.51 -25.28
C GLU A 397 19.86 0.19 -25.59
N GLU A 398 18.83 -0.18 -24.83
CA GLU A 398 18.22 -1.51 -24.87
C GLU A 398 17.08 -1.66 -25.88
N LEU A 399 16.23 -0.64 -26.07
CA LEU A 399 15.08 -0.72 -26.99
C LEU A 399 15.49 -1.00 -28.44
N PRO A 400 16.57 -0.40 -29.00
CA PRO A 400 17.04 -0.75 -30.34
C PRO A 400 17.50 -2.21 -30.47
N LYS A 401 18.09 -2.79 -29.40
CA LYS A 401 18.50 -4.20 -29.38
C LYS A 401 17.29 -5.13 -29.37
N MET A 402 16.19 -4.72 -28.75
CA MET A 402 14.88 -5.39 -28.81
C MET A 402 14.18 -5.25 -30.18
N GLY A 403 14.75 -4.45 -31.08
CA GLY A 403 14.34 -4.33 -32.47
C GLY A 403 13.53 -3.08 -32.78
N LEU A 404 13.32 -2.17 -31.83
CA LEU A 404 12.68 -0.87 -32.09
C LEU A 404 13.56 0.00 -33.00
N ASN A 405 12.92 0.78 -33.87
CA ASN A 405 13.63 1.78 -34.66
C ASN A 405 13.67 3.13 -33.93
N ALA A 406 14.41 4.10 -34.48
CA ALA A 406 14.59 5.41 -33.84
C ALA A 406 13.25 6.14 -33.56
N ARG A 407 12.26 6.04 -34.45
CA ARG A 407 10.95 6.67 -34.25
C ARG A 407 10.23 6.04 -33.07
N GLU A 408 10.13 4.72 -33.07
CA GLU A 408 9.43 3.96 -32.03
C GLU A 408 10.12 4.10 -30.67
N THR A 409 11.45 4.05 -30.62
CA THR A 409 12.24 4.29 -29.40
C THR A 409 11.97 5.68 -28.84
N ASN A 410 11.99 6.72 -29.68
CA ASN A 410 11.71 8.08 -29.24
C ASN A 410 10.29 8.23 -28.74
N GLU A 411 9.29 7.67 -29.45
CA GLU A 411 7.88 7.74 -29.01
C GLU A 411 7.66 6.98 -27.69
N PHE A 412 8.31 5.82 -27.51
CA PHE A 412 8.31 5.07 -26.26
C PHE A 412 8.88 5.91 -25.10
N ILE A 413 10.07 6.47 -25.30
CA ILE A 413 10.76 7.26 -24.28
C ILE A 413 9.99 8.53 -23.95
N ILE A 414 9.56 9.31 -24.96
CA ILE A 414 8.79 10.55 -24.74
C ILE A 414 7.56 10.28 -23.89
N PHE A 415 6.90 9.15 -24.09
CA PHE A 415 5.72 8.81 -23.32
C PHE A 415 6.05 8.39 -21.88
N TRP A 416 7.04 7.53 -21.69
CA TRP A 416 7.34 6.97 -20.36
C TRP A 416 8.26 7.85 -19.50
N MET A 417 9.06 8.72 -20.11
CA MET A 417 10.06 9.55 -19.44
C MET A 417 9.51 10.37 -18.25
N PRO A 418 8.37 11.08 -18.37
CA PRO A 418 7.83 11.87 -17.25
C PRO A 418 7.52 11.04 -15.99
N TYR A 419 7.28 9.74 -16.16
CA TYR A 419 6.97 8.80 -15.08
C TYR A 419 8.19 8.11 -14.48
N LEU A 420 9.37 8.29 -15.09
CA LEU A 420 10.59 7.58 -14.74
C LEU A 420 11.68 8.52 -14.22
N GLU A 421 11.81 9.71 -14.79
CA GLU A 421 12.99 10.56 -14.60
C GLU A 421 13.12 11.15 -13.19
N ASN A 422 11.99 11.38 -12.51
CA ASN A 422 11.94 12.01 -11.19
C ASN A 422 11.92 11.00 -10.03
N ASN A 423 11.83 9.70 -10.31
CA ASN A 423 11.84 8.67 -9.27
C ASN A 423 13.27 8.50 -8.71
N THR A 424 13.40 8.25 -7.41
CA THR A 424 14.71 7.95 -6.80
C THR A 424 15.36 6.74 -7.49
N TYR A 425 14.60 5.66 -7.60
CA TYR A 425 14.92 4.48 -8.39
C TYR A 425 13.70 3.97 -9.17
N ASN A 426 13.96 3.26 -10.27
CA ASN A 426 12.99 2.50 -11.04
C ASN A 426 13.41 1.04 -11.06
N LEU A 427 12.51 0.13 -10.70
CA LEU A 427 12.61 -1.28 -11.06
C LEU A 427 11.95 -1.48 -12.42
N ILE A 428 12.71 -1.93 -13.42
CA ILE A 428 12.21 -2.15 -14.79
C ILE A 428 12.26 -3.63 -15.16
N HIS A 429 11.15 -4.14 -15.68
CA HIS A 429 11.00 -5.47 -16.25
C HIS A 429 10.28 -5.41 -17.60
N PHE A 430 10.78 -6.12 -18.60
CA PHE A 430 10.09 -6.24 -19.88
C PHE A 430 9.31 -7.56 -19.94
N ALA A 431 7.99 -7.50 -19.83
CA ALA A 431 7.14 -8.68 -19.90
C ALA A 431 7.08 -9.21 -21.34
N SER A 432 7.38 -10.50 -21.49
CA SER A 432 7.35 -11.22 -22.77
C SER A 432 6.14 -12.15 -22.86
N ASP A 433 6.32 -13.42 -22.49
CA ASP A 433 5.31 -14.47 -22.63
C ASP A 433 4.11 -14.17 -21.74
N ALA A 434 4.33 -13.73 -20.49
CA ALA A 434 3.27 -13.33 -19.57
C ALA A 434 2.35 -12.23 -20.15
N TYR A 435 2.91 -11.28 -20.90
CA TYR A 435 2.11 -10.26 -21.60
C TYR A 435 1.42 -10.84 -22.84
N THR A 436 2.10 -11.72 -23.59
CA THR A 436 1.53 -12.32 -24.79
C THR A 436 0.37 -13.26 -24.50
N ASP A 437 0.41 -13.95 -23.36
CA ASP A 437 -0.65 -14.84 -22.89
C ASP A 437 -1.94 -14.08 -22.60
N ILE A 438 -1.84 -12.91 -21.96
CA ILE A 438 -3.01 -12.08 -21.64
C ILE A 438 -3.46 -11.18 -22.79
N ALA A 439 -2.60 -10.90 -23.78
CA ALA A 439 -2.91 -10.00 -24.89
C ALA A 439 -2.46 -10.61 -26.22
N ALA A 440 -3.12 -11.65 -26.69
CA ALA A 440 -2.70 -12.34 -27.91
C ALA A 440 -3.11 -11.58 -29.19
N LEU A 441 -2.17 -11.38 -30.11
CA LEU A 441 -2.41 -10.77 -31.42
C LEU A 441 -2.50 -11.84 -32.52
N ASN A 442 -3.63 -11.87 -33.23
CA ASN A 442 -3.86 -12.72 -34.39
C ASN A 442 -3.89 -11.85 -35.66
N ILE A 443 -2.81 -11.92 -36.45
CA ILE A 443 -2.59 -11.05 -37.61
C ILE A 443 -2.63 -11.87 -38.91
N THR A 444 -3.32 -11.36 -39.93
CA THR A 444 -3.40 -11.96 -41.27
C THR A 444 -3.11 -10.92 -42.35
N PRO A 445 -2.14 -11.12 -43.26
CA PRO A 445 -1.20 -12.26 -43.31
C PRO A 445 -0.29 -12.33 -42.08
N GLN A 446 0.30 -13.50 -41.83
CA GLN A 446 1.20 -13.69 -40.69
C GLN A 446 2.49 -12.87 -40.88
N PRO A 447 2.92 -12.10 -39.87
CA PRO A 447 4.20 -11.40 -39.93
C PRO A 447 5.37 -12.39 -39.82
N GLU A 448 6.48 -12.08 -40.49
CA GLU A 448 7.73 -12.83 -40.34
C GLU A 448 8.43 -12.40 -39.04
N THR A 449 8.31 -11.13 -38.66
CA THR A 449 8.88 -10.61 -37.42
C THR A 449 7.79 -9.98 -36.55
N MET A 450 7.71 -10.45 -35.31
CA MET A 450 6.85 -9.90 -34.26
C MET A 450 7.72 -9.37 -33.12
N ILE A 451 7.69 -8.05 -32.91
CA ILE A 451 8.40 -7.37 -31.81
C ILE A 451 7.34 -6.85 -30.84
N ARG A 452 7.38 -7.29 -29.59
CA ARG A 452 6.47 -6.83 -28.52
C ARG A 452 7.28 -6.43 -27.31
N VAL A 453 7.25 -5.16 -26.96
CA VAL A 453 7.99 -4.58 -25.83
C VAL A 453 7.00 -4.01 -24.83
N MET A 454 6.73 -4.76 -23.78
CA MET A 454 5.84 -4.35 -22.70
C MET A 454 6.65 -4.06 -21.45
N MET A 455 6.86 -2.78 -21.14
CA MET A 455 7.62 -2.39 -19.96
C MET A 455 6.73 -2.32 -18.74
N ILE A 456 7.06 -3.12 -17.74
CA ILE A 456 6.53 -3.02 -16.40
C ILE A 456 7.55 -2.28 -15.56
N PHE A 457 7.14 -1.22 -14.88
CA PHE A 457 8.02 -0.52 -13.95
C PHE A 457 7.35 -0.25 -12.61
N GLN A 458 8.18 -0.19 -11.57
CA GLN A 458 7.77 0.16 -10.22
C GLN A 458 8.73 1.25 -9.70
N PRO A 459 8.22 2.41 -9.25
CA PRO A 459 9.05 3.40 -8.56
C PRO A 459 9.51 2.85 -7.21
N LEU A 460 10.72 3.18 -6.81
CA LEU A 460 11.34 2.74 -5.56
C LEU A 460 12.03 3.91 -4.87
N GLU A 461 11.84 4.01 -3.55
CA GLU A 461 12.57 4.96 -2.71
C GLU A 461 14.04 4.56 -2.51
N ASN A 462 14.30 3.25 -2.43
CA ASN A 462 15.63 2.71 -2.18
C ASN A 462 15.98 1.62 -3.22
N GLU A 463 17.28 1.45 -3.46
CA GLU A 463 17.77 0.36 -4.30
C GLU A 463 17.50 -0.99 -3.64
N ILE A 464 16.91 -1.92 -4.38
CA ILE A 464 16.65 -3.29 -3.93
C ILE A 464 17.52 -4.31 -4.68
N LYS A 465 17.76 -5.46 -4.05
CA LYS A 465 18.42 -6.59 -4.70
C LYS A 465 17.37 -7.51 -5.34
N ILE A 466 17.40 -7.59 -6.66
CA ILE A 466 16.56 -8.50 -7.45
C ILE A 466 17.40 -9.20 -8.51
N GLN A 467 16.97 -10.38 -8.96
CA GLN A 467 17.60 -11.06 -10.09
C GLN A 467 17.52 -10.17 -11.33
N LYS A 468 18.65 -9.99 -12.02
CA LYS A 468 18.70 -9.25 -13.28
C LYS A 468 17.98 -10.01 -14.40
N GLN A 469 17.09 -9.34 -15.12
CA GLN A 469 16.45 -9.90 -16.32
C GLN A 469 17.46 -10.14 -17.44
N ASN A 470 17.36 -11.29 -18.13
CA ASN A 470 18.15 -11.58 -19.32
C ASN A 470 17.52 -10.96 -20.57
N LEU A 471 17.89 -9.72 -20.90
CA LEU A 471 17.32 -9.00 -22.06
C LEU A 471 17.70 -9.60 -23.42
N SER A 472 18.77 -10.40 -23.49
CA SER A 472 19.24 -10.96 -24.76
C SER A 472 18.21 -11.89 -25.44
N GLU A 473 17.30 -12.48 -24.67
CA GLU A 473 16.21 -13.31 -25.17
C GLU A 473 15.12 -12.48 -25.87
N LEU A 474 15.06 -11.18 -25.58
CA LEU A 474 14.11 -10.23 -26.17
C LEU A 474 14.67 -9.57 -27.44
N TYR A 475 15.94 -9.77 -27.77
CA TYR A 475 16.54 -9.12 -28.94
C TYR A 475 15.99 -9.68 -30.24
N LYS A 476 15.65 -8.80 -31.17
CA LYS A 476 15.03 -9.15 -32.46
C LYS A 476 15.71 -8.41 -33.60
N VAL A 477 15.77 -9.07 -34.76
CA VAL A 477 16.23 -8.47 -36.02
C VAL A 477 15.04 -8.46 -36.98
N ARG A 478 14.74 -7.29 -37.54
CA ARG A 478 13.63 -7.12 -38.49
C ARG A 478 13.88 -7.88 -39.79
N LYS A 479 12.89 -8.68 -40.20
CA LYS A 479 12.86 -9.42 -41.47
C LYS A 479 11.43 -9.51 -41.99
N GLY A 480 11.29 -9.33 -43.30
CA GLY A 480 10.00 -9.39 -44.00
C GLY A 480 8.95 -8.46 -43.40
N PHE A 481 7.68 -8.88 -43.50
CA PHE A 481 6.59 -8.17 -42.82
C PHE A 481 6.84 -8.16 -41.30
N THR A 482 7.09 -6.96 -40.78
CA THR A 482 7.37 -6.73 -39.36
C THR A 482 6.20 -6.03 -38.69
N VAL A 483 5.78 -6.55 -37.54
CA VAL A 483 4.87 -5.86 -36.62
C VAL A 483 5.65 -5.47 -35.39
N VAL A 484 5.39 -4.27 -34.88
CA VAL A 484 5.95 -3.78 -33.63
C VAL A 484 4.81 -3.36 -32.74
N GLU A 485 4.77 -3.87 -31.52
CA GLU A 485 3.93 -3.34 -30.46
C GLU A 485 4.80 -2.93 -29.28
N TRP A 486 4.56 -1.74 -28.75
CA TRP A 486 5.13 -1.36 -27.46
C TRP A 486 4.07 -0.73 -26.58
N GLY A 487 4.25 -0.88 -25.27
CA GLY A 487 3.38 -0.35 -24.24
C GLY A 487 4.04 -0.48 -22.88
N GLY A 488 3.29 -0.24 -21.81
CA GLY A 488 3.80 -0.43 -20.47
C GLY A 488 2.78 -0.31 -19.37
N ARG A 489 3.24 -0.56 -18.15
CA ARG A 489 2.42 -0.56 -16.94
C ARG A 489 3.26 -0.09 -15.76
N LYS A 490 2.71 0.85 -14.99
CA LYS A 490 3.20 1.15 -13.65
C LYS A 490 2.60 0.14 -12.68
N ILE A 491 3.43 -0.48 -11.85
CA ILE A 491 3.00 -1.31 -10.72
C ILE A 491 3.25 -0.52 -9.44
N ALA A 492 2.24 -0.48 -8.58
CA ALA A 492 2.37 0.08 -7.24
C ALA A 492 3.36 -0.75 -6.41
N PRO A 493 4.13 -0.15 -5.49
CA PRO A 493 5.03 -0.91 -4.64
C PRO A 493 4.30 -2.04 -3.91
N ILE A 494 4.81 -3.26 -4.02
CA ILE A 494 4.37 -4.34 -3.13
C ILE A 494 5.00 -4.03 -1.77
N PHE A 495 4.19 -3.50 -0.85
CA PHE A 495 4.54 -3.42 0.56
C PHE A 495 4.51 -4.86 1.09
N ASN A 496 5.70 -5.45 1.25
CA ASN A 496 5.90 -6.72 1.95
C ASN A 496 6.19 -6.47 3.42
#